data_AF-A0A3M1TI27-F1
#
_entry.id   AF-A0A3M1TI27-F1
#
_cell.length_a   1.000
_cell.length_b   1.000
_cell.length_c   1.000
_cell.angle_alpha   90.00
_cell.angle_beta   90.00
_cell.angle_gamma   90.00
#
_symmetry.space_group_name_H-M   'P 1'
#
loop_
_entity.id
_entity.type
_entity.pdbx_description
1 polymer ?
#
loop_
_entity_poly.entity_id
_entity_poly.type
_entity_poly.pdbx_seq_one_letter_code
_entity_poly.pdbx_strand_id
1 'polypeptide(L)'
;MGKRRRARECALQLLYQIDTARVGGEAGEEGAALADRALTDMRESFHTDDAKVLGYAETLVRGVLQNREAIDALIQRHSPNWKIERMGR
;
A
#
# COMPACT_ATOMS: atom_id res chain seq x y z
N MET A 1 -15.20 3.60 -15.30
CA MET A 1 -13.91 2.92 -15.02
C MET A 1 -14.16 1.46 -14.67
N GLY A 2 -13.29 0.53 -15.08
CA GLY A 2 -13.42 -0.89 -14.73
C GLY A 2 -13.07 -1.18 -13.26
N LYS A 3 -13.74 -2.17 -12.65
CA LYS A 3 -13.57 -2.52 -11.21
C LYS A 3 -12.10 -2.77 -10.82
N ARG A 4 -11.31 -3.42 -11.69
CA ARG A 4 -9.87 -3.67 -11.46
C ARG A 4 -9.02 -2.40 -11.46
N ARG A 5 -9.42 -1.35 -12.19
CA ARG A 5 -8.70 -0.07 -12.17
C ARG A 5 -8.94 0.64 -10.84
N ARG A 6 -10.22 0.75 -10.44
CA ARG A 6 -10.62 1.35 -9.16
C ARG A 6 -9.93 0.66 -7.98
N ALA A 7 -9.88 -0.67 -7.97
CA ALA A 7 -9.21 -1.43 -6.91
C ALA A 7 -7.70 -1.14 -6.82
N ARG A 8 -7.01 -0.94 -7.96
CA ARG A 8 -5.59 -0.56 -7.96
C ARG A 8 -5.38 0.87 -7.47
N GLU A 9 -6.29 1.78 -7.82
CA GLU A 9 -6.27 3.17 -7.31
C GLU A 9 -6.44 3.19 -5.79
N CYS A 10 -7.39 2.42 -5.24
CA CYS A 10 -7.55 2.25 -3.79
C CYS A 10 -6.29 1.66 -3.14
N ALA A 11 -5.73 0.58 -3.72
CA ALA A 11 -4.51 -0.04 -3.18
C ALA A 11 -3.33 0.93 -3.17
N LEU A 12 -3.17 1.76 -4.20
CA LEU A 12 -2.12 2.77 -4.27
C LEU A 12 -2.28 3.82 -3.17
N GLN A 13 -3.50 4.34 -2.95
CA GLN A 13 -3.77 5.33 -1.91
C GLN A 13 -3.46 4.79 -0.50
N LEU A 14 -3.81 3.51 -0.24
CA LEU A 14 -3.50 2.86 1.03
C LEU A 14 -2.01 2.64 1.24
N LEU A 15 -1.30 2.14 0.23
CA LEU A 15 0.15 1.94 0.32
C LEU A 15 0.86 3.27 0.56
N TYR A 16 0.38 4.37 -0.04
CA TYR A 16 0.89 5.70 0.23
C TYR A 16 0.66 6.14 1.68
N GLN A 17 -0.56 6.01 2.20
CA GLN A 17 -0.87 6.34 3.60
C GLN A 17 0.04 5.57 4.56
N ILE A 18 0.19 4.26 4.33
CA ILE A 18 1.06 3.38 5.13
C ILE A 18 2.52 3.85 5.10
N ASP A 19 3.03 4.20 3.93
CA ASP A 19 4.42 4.66 3.78
C ASP A 19 4.64 6.01 4.49
N THR A 20 3.69 6.95 4.37
CA THR A 20 3.79 8.26 5.04
C THR A 20 3.70 8.18 6.56
N ALA A 21 2.86 7.30 7.12
CA ALA A 21 2.76 7.10 8.56
C ALA A 21 4.03 6.46 9.15
N ARG A 22 4.66 5.52 8.41
CA ARG A 22 5.96 4.94 8.81
C ARG A 22 7.09 5.98 8.85
N VAL A 23 7.13 6.89 7.89
CA VAL A 23 8.14 7.98 7.84
C VAL A 23 7.92 9.00 8.96
N GLY A 24 6.67 9.20 9.40
CA GLY A 24 6.27 10.17 10.44
C GLY A 24 6.64 9.81 11.89
N GLY A 25 7.25 8.65 12.14
CA GLY A 25 7.68 8.26 13.49
C GLY A 25 6.66 7.45 14.29
N GLU A 26 5.55 7.01 13.69
CA GLU A 26 4.66 5.98 14.26
C GLU A 26 5.28 4.56 14.15
N ALA A 27 6.60 4.48 14.24
CA ALA A 27 7.41 3.27 14.02
C ALA A 27 7.26 2.20 15.12
N GLY A 28 6.35 2.40 16.07
CA GLY A 28 6.03 1.43 17.11
C GLY A 28 4.98 0.40 16.69
N GLU A 29 4.14 0.70 15.69
CA GLU A 29 3.17 -0.26 15.16
C GLU A 29 3.82 -1.08 14.03
N GLU A 30 3.87 -2.40 14.23
CA GLU A 30 4.32 -3.35 13.20
C GLU A 30 3.57 -3.11 11.89
N GLY A 31 4.25 -3.24 10.75
CA GLY A 31 3.70 -2.90 9.46
C GLY A 31 2.37 -3.58 9.08
N ALA A 32 2.00 -4.65 9.78
CA ALA A 32 0.71 -5.33 9.68
C ALA A 32 -0.42 -4.59 10.41
N ALA A 33 -0.19 -4.07 11.62
CA ALA A 33 -1.19 -3.32 12.39
C ALA A 33 -1.61 -2.03 11.66
N LEU A 34 -0.63 -1.34 11.09
CA LEU A 34 -0.87 -0.15 10.29
C LEU A 34 -1.66 -0.46 9.00
N ALA A 35 -1.46 -1.65 8.43
CA ALA A 35 -2.21 -2.13 7.28
C ALA A 35 -3.67 -2.43 7.64
N ASP A 36 -3.91 -3.08 8.78
CA ASP A 36 -5.26 -3.39 9.23
C ASP A 36 -6.04 -2.12 9.59
N ARG A 37 -5.38 -1.12 10.19
CA ARG A 37 -5.95 0.22 10.41
C ARG A 37 -6.32 0.89 9.08
N ALA A 38 -5.38 1.00 8.15
CA ALA A 38 -5.62 1.62 6.85
C ALA A 38 -6.72 0.90 6.05
N LEU A 39 -6.79 -0.44 6.12
CA LEU A 39 -7.85 -1.22 5.48
C LEU A 39 -9.22 -1.03 6.15
N THR A 40 -9.26 -0.82 7.47
CA THR A 40 -10.48 -0.49 8.20
C THR A 40 -10.97 0.90 7.80
N ASP A 41 -10.08 1.89 7.86
CA ASP A 41 -10.37 3.27 7.41
C ASP A 41 -10.80 3.29 5.94
N MET A 42 -10.25 2.40 5.09
CA MET A 42 -10.67 2.26 3.69
C MET A 42 -12.15 1.92 3.59
N ARG A 43 -12.59 0.91 4.35
CA ARG A 43 -13.97 0.42 4.30
C ARG A 43 -14.98 1.48 4.73
N GLU A 44 -14.56 2.40 5.61
CA GLU A 44 -15.39 3.50 6.10
C GLU A 44 -15.33 4.74 5.19
N SER A 45 -14.15 5.07 4.65
CA SER A 45 -13.90 6.33 3.93
C SER A 45 -14.14 6.24 2.43
N PHE A 46 -13.86 5.09 1.81
CA PHE A 46 -14.18 4.91 0.41
C PHE A 46 -15.66 4.61 0.32
N HIS A 47 -16.44 5.61 -0.08
CA HIS A 47 -17.87 5.53 -0.41
C HIS A 47 -18.14 4.53 -1.58
N THR A 48 -17.78 3.26 -1.39
CA THR A 48 -17.83 2.18 -2.36
C THR A 48 -18.17 0.88 -1.66
N ASP A 49 -19.45 0.50 -1.70
CA ASP A 49 -19.92 -0.77 -1.15
C ASP A 49 -19.57 -1.97 -2.07
N ASP A 50 -18.79 -1.75 -3.13
CA ASP A 50 -18.39 -2.82 -4.04
C ASP A 50 -17.31 -3.71 -3.40
N ALA A 51 -17.78 -4.76 -2.72
CA ALA A 51 -16.96 -5.76 -2.07
C ALA A 51 -15.88 -6.37 -2.99
N LYS A 52 -16.10 -6.44 -4.32
CA LYS A 52 -15.09 -6.97 -5.26
C LYS A 52 -13.94 -5.99 -5.44
N VAL A 53 -14.21 -4.70 -5.40
CA VAL A 53 -13.18 -3.65 -5.47
C VAL A 53 -12.35 -3.67 -4.19
N LEU A 54 -13.03 -3.68 -3.04
CA LEU A 54 -12.37 -3.68 -1.72
C LEU A 54 -11.53 -4.94 -1.50
N GLY A 55 -12.08 -6.13 -1.81
CA GLY A 55 -11.37 -7.39 -1.64
C GLY A 55 -10.14 -7.51 -2.55
N TYR A 56 -10.21 -6.99 -3.78
CA TYR A 56 -9.04 -6.98 -4.66
C TYR A 56 -8.00 -5.95 -4.22
N ALA A 57 -8.41 -4.77 -3.75
CA ALA A 57 -7.50 -3.78 -3.18
C ALA A 57 -6.77 -4.34 -1.95
N GLU A 58 -7.50 -4.98 -1.03
CA GLU A 58 -6.94 -5.63 0.16
C GLU A 58 -5.90 -6.71 -0.22
N THR A 59 -6.22 -7.55 -1.20
CA THR A 59 -5.29 -8.57 -1.70
C THR A 59 -3.98 -7.95 -2.19
N LEU A 60 -4.06 -6.83 -2.93
CA LEU A 60 -2.88 -6.13 -3.44
C LEU A 60 -2.05 -5.52 -2.30
N VAL A 61 -2.70 -4.82 -1.36
CA VAL A 61 -2.02 -4.17 -0.23
C VAL A 61 -1.30 -5.22 0.62
N ARG A 62 -1.99 -6.28 1.05
CA ARG A 62 -1.37 -7.35 1.86
C ARG A 62 -0.22 -8.02 1.12
N GLY A 63 -0.39 -8.33 -0.17
CA GLY A 63 0.66 -8.93 -0.98
C GLY A 63 1.91 -8.05 -1.10
N VAL A 64 1.74 -6.74 -1.31
CA VAL A 64 2.88 -5.80 -1.37
C VAL A 64 3.58 -5.70 -0.03
N LEU A 65 2.85 -5.62 1.08
CA LEU A 65 3.45 -5.51 2.41
C LEU A 65 4.23 -6.76 2.82
N GLN A 66 3.66 -7.95 2.57
CA GLN A 66 4.31 -9.23 2.86
C GLN A 66 5.59 -9.44 2.04
N ASN A 67 5.64 -8.90 0.82
CA ASN A 67 6.76 -9.07 -0.09
C ASN A 67 7.60 -7.81 -0.24
N ARG A 68 7.45 -6.82 0.65
CA ARG A 68 8.05 -5.49 0.49
C ARG A 68 9.54 -5.55 0.27
N GLU A 69 10.27 -6.24 1.14
CA GLU A 69 11.74 -6.34 1.03
C GLU A 69 12.18 -6.97 -0.30
N ALA A 70 11.49 -8.02 -0.74
CA ALA A 70 11.79 -8.69 -2.01
C ALA A 70 11.47 -7.80 -3.22
N ILE A 71 10.35 -7.07 -3.17
CA ILE A 71 9.96 -6.09 -4.19
C ILE A 71 10.97 -4.95 -4.25
N ASP A 72 11.33 -4.36 -3.11
CA ASP A 72 12.29 -3.26 -3.01
C ASP A 72 13.68 -3.71 -3.49
N ALA A 73 14.14 -4.90 -3.12
CA ALA A 73 15.40 -5.46 -3.62
C ALA A 73 15.39 -5.63 -5.15
N LEU A 74 14.27 -6.11 -5.71
CA LEU A 74 14.12 -6.28 -7.15
C LEU A 74 14.11 -4.92 -7.88
N ILE A 75 13.38 -3.93 -7.37
CA ILE A 75 13.35 -2.57 -7.91
C ILE A 75 14.77 -1.97 -7.88
N GLN A 76 15.48 -2.11 -6.75
CA GLN A 76 16.83 -1.56 -6.57
C GLN A 76 17.84 -2.22 -7.51
N ARG A 77 17.75 -3.53 -7.74
CA ARG A 77 18.60 -4.28 -8.69
C ARG A 77 18.48 -3.74 -10.11
N HIS A 78 17.28 -3.32 -10.51
CA HIS A 78 17.02 -2.78 -11.85
C HIS A 78 17.10 -1.25 -11.91
N SER A 79 17.34 -0.59 -10.79
CA SER A 79 17.43 0.88 -10.66
C SER A 79 18.78 1.30 -10.05
N PRO A 80 19.93 0.95 -10.66
CA PRO A 80 21.24 1.15 -10.02
C PRO A 80 21.56 2.62 -9.72
N ASN A 81 21.00 3.55 -10.49
CA ASN A 81 21.22 4.99 -10.34
C ASN A 81 20.14 5.68 -9.49
N TRP A 82 19.07 4.97 -9.10
CA TRP A 82 17.94 5.52 -8.38
C TRP A 82 17.69 4.70 -7.12
N LYS A 83 18.09 5.25 -5.97
CA LYS A 83 17.76 4.64 -4.68
C LYS A 83 16.27 4.80 -4.41
N ILE A 84 15.62 3.73 -3.95
CA ILE A 84 14.19 3.74 -3.62
C ILE A 84 13.85 4.82 -2.60
N GLU A 85 14.71 5.03 -1.61
CA GLU A 85 14.61 6.11 -0.60
C GLU A 85 14.48 7.52 -1.21
N ARG A 86 14.89 7.70 -2.48
CA ARG A 86 14.83 8.98 -3.20
C ARG A 86 13.65 9.09 -4.15
N MET A 87 12.93 8.01 -4.42
CA MET A 87 11.84 7.99 -5.42
C MET A 87 10.54 8.64 -4.93
N GLY A 88 10.42 8.91 -3.62
CA GLY A 88 9.24 9.49 -2.97
C GLY A 88 9.48 10.82 -2.25
N ARG A 89 10.58 11.53 -2.55
CA ARG A 89 10.79 12.93 -2.15
C ARG A 89 10.59 13.85 -3.35
#